data_AF-A0A522RDL4-F1
#
_entry.id   AF-A0A522RDL4-F1
#
_cell.length_a   1.000
_cell.length_b   1.000
_cell.length_c   1.000
_cell.angle_alpha   90.00
_cell.angle_beta   90.00
_cell.angle_gamma   90.00
#
_symmetry.space_group_name_H-M   'P 1'
#
loop_
_entity.id
_entity.type
_entity.pdbx_description
1 polymer ?
#
loop_
_entity_poly.entity_id
_entity_poly.type
_entity_poly.pdbx_seq_one_letter_code
_entity_poly.pdbx_strand_id
1 'polypeptide(L)'
;MTCLQTKIITYPALPITHVTPLEKLILSKVLDCAEIDGGLELDTDTGPMNPIVVSRRELMEAMDTPDQAKESLLKRFMRERVLSILPVEDPDPEGAVFIDLSEFPWQFVVQDVVTRSPTARELVVIQWVSDPSQRPDTFGASVSLITENGIFHATSEDLLADFRKRDQALTSGASNNDDGVPQQPHIDSAVVFPDNPNDTVDALVMAERFVTGFEDDEAQEGISDILAGLRAAIRRERLRPVLLDALKELRSATIGFRDDAYRREAHLNVGNEGVNILSASLLMPNGSSQRRRVGSMVDLSGDLIAGHYAATGTVHSGRRNLFALQPGNEHHIGTLIYGSRTRLQRFDEDCDRIVRGLAMLAANAEMLMALEALEALLVNKSWSPAEIAARDLARGLIAKVERRIFK
;
A
#
# COMPACT_ATOMS: atom_id res chain seq x y z
N MET A 1 -22.46 -2.88 -9.57
CA MET A 1 -21.49 -1.94 -10.17
C MET A 1 -20.36 -1.79 -9.16
N THR A 2 -19.17 -2.30 -9.46
CA THR A 2 -17.99 -2.10 -8.60
C THR A 2 -17.52 -0.67 -8.82
N CYS A 3 -17.56 0.16 -7.78
CA CYS A 3 -17.11 1.54 -7.84
C CYS A 3 -15.59 1.55 -7.79
N LEU A 4 -14.95 2.10 -8.81
CA LEU A 4 -13.53 2.45 -8.78
C LEU A 4 -13.31 3.35 -7.56
N GLN A 5 -12.55 2.88 -6.56
CA GLN A 5 -12.19 3.71 -5.42
C GLN A 5 -10.88 4.41 -5.72
N THR A 6 -10.94 5.72 -5.89
CA THR A 6 -9.74 6.56 -5.92
C THR A 6 -9.65 7.27 -4.60
N LYS A 7 -8.60 7.00 -3.84
CA LYS A 7 -8.35 7.72 -2.60
C LYS A 7 -7.15 8.65 -2.75
N ILE A 8 -7.32 9.87 -2.26
CA ILE A 8 -6.31 10.93 -2.27
C ILE A 8 -6.12 11.40 -0.84
N ILE A 9 -4.86 11.55 -0.43
CA ILE A 9 -4.49 12.23 0.82
C ILE A 9 -3.45 13.29 0.47
N THR A 10 -3.54 14.44 1.12
CA THR A 10 -2.56 15.53 0.97
C THR A 10 -1.85 15.84 2.28
N TYR A 11 -0.60 16.31 2.20
CA TYR A 11 0.11 16.86 3.35
C TYR A 11 1.21 17.84 2.92
N PRO A 12 1.55 18.86 3.75
CA PRO A 12 0.84 19.28 4.97
C PRO A 12 -0.52 19.94 4.63
N ALA A 13 -1.33 20.28 5.64
CA ALA A 13 -2.56 21.04 5.40
C ALA A 13 -2.27 22.41 4.76
N LEU A 14 -3.16 22.90 3.89
CA LEU A 14 -2.99 24.18 3.22
C LEU A 14 -3.22 25.34 4.20
N PRO A 15 -2.37 26.39 4.20
CA PRO A 15 -2.53 27.51 5.11
C PRO A 15 -3.77 28.33 4.74
N ILE A 16 -4.83 28.20 5.55
CA ILE A 16 -6.16 28.75 5.24
C ILE A 16 -6.17 30.26 5.01
N THR A 17 -5.25 31.00 5.66
CA THR A 17 -5.11 32.46 5.49
C THR A 17 -4.75 32.87 4.06
N HIS A 18 -4.20 31.94 3.27
CA HIS A 18 -3.83 32.16 1.87
C HIS A 18 -4.82 31.52 0.90
N VAL A 19 -5.81 30.75 1.36
CA VAL A 19 -6.84 30.16 0.49
C VAL A 19 -7.96 31.19 0.29
N THR A 20 -8.21 31.62 -0.94
CA THR A 20 -9.29 32.55 -1.27
C THR A 20 -10.66 31.85 -1.17
N PRO A 21 -11.77 32.61 -1.02
CA PRO A 21 -13.11 32.02 -0.99
C PRO A 21 -13.45 31.20 -2.24
N LEU A 22 -13.01 31.65 -3.43
CA LEU A 22 -13.23 30.92 -4.67
C LEU A 22 -12.51 29.57 -4.68
N GLU A 23 -11.24 29.54 -4.28
CA GLU A 23 -10.48 28.28 -4.26
C GLU A 23 -11.03 27.33 -3.20
N LYS A 24 -11.43 27.84 -2.03
CA LYS A 24 -12.08 27.04 -1.00
C LYS A 24 -13.40 26.44 -1.50
N LEU A 25 -14.22 27.24 -2.17
CA LEU A 25 -15.48 26.78 -2.77
C LEU A 25 -15.20 25.64 -3.76
N ILE A 26 -14.31 25.86 -4.73
CA ILE A 26 -13.99 24.87 -5.76
C ILE A 26 -13.39 23.60 -5.15
N LEU A 27 -12.37 23.72 -4.29
CA LEU A 27 -11.73 22.56 -3.64
C LEU A 27 -12.73 21.75 -2.82
N SER A 28 -13.64 22.39 -2.07
CA SER A 28 -14.67 21.70 -1.28
C SER A 28 -15.74 20.96 -2.09
N LYS A 29 -15.83 21.23 -3.40
CA LYS A 29 -16.70 20.48 -4.31
C LYS A 29 -15.96 19.41 -5.08
N VAL A 30 -14.63 19.52 -5.23
CA VAL A 30 -13.79 18.52 -5.89
C VAL A 30 -13.39 17.42 -4.92
N LEU A 31 -12.97 17.79 -3.71
CA LEU A 31 -12.42 16.93 -2.68
C LEU A 31 -13.20 17.08 -1.38
N ASP A 32 -13.03 16.11 -0.50
CA ASP A 32 -13.40 16.24 0.90
C ASP A 32 -12.40 17.21 1.56
N CYS A 33 -12.93 18.20 2.30
CA CYS A 33 -12.14 19.29 2.88
C CYS A 33 -12.48 19.46 4.36
N ALA A 34 -11.46 19.53 5.21
CA ALA A 34 -11.62 19.79 6.64
C ALA A 34 -10.73 20.94 7.11
N GLU A 35 -11.32 21.89 7.85
CA GLU A 35 -10.55 22.93 8.54
C GLU A 35 -10.05 22.39 9.88
N ILE A 36 -8.74 22.39 10.07
CA ILE A 36 -8.06 21.97 11.29
C ILE A 36 -7.17 23.10 11.80
N ASP A 37 -6.68 22.99 13.04
CA ASP A 37 -5.78 23.98 13.65
C ASP A 37 -4.50 24.25 12.81
N GLY A 38 -4.13 23.31 11.94
CA GLY A 38 -2.98 23.40 11.02
C GLY A 38 -3.29 23.96 9.62
N GLY A 39 -4.56 24.18 9.25
CA GLY A 39 -4.94 24.61 7.90
C GLY A 39 -6.15 23.89 7.32
N LEU A 40 -6.25 23.88 5.99
CA LEU A 40 -7.26 23.17 5.22
C LEU A 40 -6.67 21.83 4.75
N GLU A 41 -7.15 20.74 5.34
CA GLU A 41 -6.85 19.37 4.91
C GLU A 41 -7.70 19.02 3.69
N LEU A 42 -7.07 18.35 2.71
CA LEU A 42 -7.74 17.88 1.49
C LEU A 42 -7.54 16.37 1.38
N ASP A 43 -8.65 15.65 1.22
CA ASP A 43 -8.66 14.21 0.99
C ASP A 43 -9.85 13.80 0.11
N THR A 44 -9.92 12.53 -0.27
CA THR A 44 -11.15 11.91 -0.74
C THR A 44 -10.99 10.40 -0.74
N ASP A 45 -12.07 9.66 -0.50
CA ASP A 45 -12.11 8.20 -0.62
C ASP A 45 -12.78 7.71 -1.92
N THR A 46 -13.40 8.62 -2.67
CA THR A 46 -14.18 8.31 -3.87
C THR A 46 -13.58 8.90 -5.16
N GLY A 47 -12.60 9.76 -5.02
CA GLY A 47 -11.91 10.42 -6.13
C GLY A 47 -12.43 11.83 -6.34
N PRO A 48 -11.65 12.66 -7.05
CA PRO A 48 -12.01 14.05 -7.27
C PRO A 48 -13.29 14.11 -8.11
N MET A 49 -14.28 14.85 -7.63
CA MET A 49 -15.50 15.10 -8.36
C MET A 49 -15.24 16.01 -9.55
N ASN A 50 -15.64 15.56 -10.75
CA ASN A 50 -15.63 16.36 -11.96
C ASN A 50 -16.72 15.82 -12.91
N PRO A 51 -17.65 16.67 -13.42
CA PRO A 51 -17.82 18.09 -13.12
C PRO A 51 -18.28 18.33 -11.68
N ILE A 52 -17.99 19.53 -11.16
CA ILE A 52 -18.52 19.98 -9.86
C ILE A 52 -19.80 20.81 -10.06
N VAL A 53 -20.60 20.91 -9.00
CA VAL A 53 -21.84 21.69 -8.99
C VAL A 53 -21.80 22.70 -7.85
N VAL A 54 -22.05 23.97 -8.18
CA VAL A 54 -22.17 25.09 -7.24
C VAL A 54 -23.44 25.88 -7.55
N SER A 55 -23.98 26.62 -6.57
CA SER A 55 -25.02 27.59 -6.91
C SER A 55 -24.40 28.81 -7.59
N ARG A 56 -25.18 29.47 -8.46
CA ARG A 56 -24.74 30.73 -9.07
C ARG A 56 -24.41 31.77 -8.00
N ARG A 57 -25.21 31.89 -6.94
CA ARG A 57 -24.96 32.80 -5.83
C ARG A 57 -23.61 32.53 -5.17
N GLU A 58 -23.31 31.29 -4.78
CA GLU A 58 -22.02 30.92 -4.19
C GLU A 58 -20.85 31.29 -5.10
N LEU A 59 -20.97 30.98 -6.39
CA LEU A 59 -19.94 31.29 -7.38
C LEU A 59 -19.72 32.80 -7.52
N MET A 60 -20.79 33.60 -7.63
CA MET A 60 -20.68 35.05 -7.78
C MET A 60 -20.12 35.71 -6.51
N GLU A 61 -20.60 35.33 -5.33
CA GLU A 61 -20.08 35.83 -4.04
C GLU A 61 -18.57 35.55 -3.89
N ALA A 62 -18.14 34.34 -4.27
CA ALA A 62 -16.74 33.96 -4.22
C ALA A 62 -15.89 34.71 -5.27
N MET A 63 -16.44 34.97 -6.47
CA MET A 63 -15.79 35.74 -7.53
C MET A 63 -15.65 37.23 -7.19
N ASP A 64 -16.61 37.81 -6.48
CA ASP A 64 -16.62 39.23 -6.10
C ASP A 64 -15.63 39.56 -4.98
N THR A 65 -15.14 38.55 -4.25
CA THR A 65 -14.11 38.76 -3.23
C THR A 65 -12.79 39.17 -3.89
N PRO A 66 -12.20 40.32 -3.53
CA PRO A 66 -10.93 40.77 -4.11
C PRO A 66 -9.77 39.88 -3.68
N ASP A 67 -8.84 39.62 -4.61
CA ASP A 67 -7.62 38.87 -4.32
C ASP A 67 -6.61 39.77 -3.58
N GLN A 68 -5.79 39.17 -2.71
CA GLN A 68 -4.87 39.93 -1.84
C GLN A 68 -3.66 40.55 -2.58
N ALA A 69 -3.35 40.14 -3.82
CA ALA A 69 -2.19 40.68 -4.55
C ALA A 69 -2.30 40.59 -6.08
N LYS A 70 -2.47 39.38 -6.61
CA LYS A 70 -2.54 39.08 -8.05
C LYS A 70 -3.76 38.21 -8.29
N GLU A 71 -4.44 38.44 -9.40
CA GLU A 71 -5.56 37.60 -9.82
C GLU A 71 -5.12 36.13 -9.92
N SER A 72 -5.84 35.23 -9.23
CA SER A 72 -5.56 33.80 -9.30
C SER A 72 -5.90 33.23 -10.68
N LEU A 73 -5.14 32.22 -11.11
CA LEU A 73 -5.38 31.53 -12.38
C LEU A 73 -6.78 30.93 -12.43
N LEU A 74 -7.26 30.44 -11.28
CA LEU A 74 -8.63 29.94 -11.12
C LEU A 74 -9.68 31.01 -11.43
N LYS A 75 -9.53 32.22 -10.87
CA LYS A 75 -10.48 33.31 -11.07
C LYS A 75 -10.55 33.73 -12.54
N ARG A 76 -9.39 33.79 -13.21
CA ARG A 76 -9.32 34.03 -14.66
C ARG A 76 -9.99 32.91 -15.45
N PHE A 77 -9.70 31.65 -15.14
CA PHE A 77 -10.35 30.50 -15.78
C PHE A 77 -11.89 30.55 -15.62
N MET A 78 -12.39 30.84 -14.42
CA MET A 78 -13.82 30.97 -14.17
C MET A 78 -14.45 32.08 -15.02
N ARG A 79 -13.82 33.24 -15.14
CA ARG A 79 -14.33 34.33 -15.99
C ARG A 79 -14.37 33.95 -17.47
N GLU A 80 -13.27 33.38 -17.98
CA GLU A 80 -13.10 33.14 -19.41
C GLU A 80 -13.88 31.91 -19.91
N ARG A 81 -14.01 30.88 -19.08
CA ARG A 81 -14.57 29.58 -19.50
C ARG A 81 -15.94 29.24 -18.91
N VAL A 82 -16.24 29.74 -17.70
CA VAL A 82 -17.51 29.43 -17.02
C VAL A 82 -18.49 30.58 -17.17
N LEU A 83 -18.12 31.79 -16.69
CA LEU A 83 -19.04 32.92 -16.69
C LEU A 83 -19.37 33.44 -18.11
N SER A 84 -18.45 33.26 -19.07
CA SER A 84 -18.65 33.69 -20.47
C SER A 84 -19.78 32.94 -21.20
N ILE A 85 -20.14 31.75 -20.73
CA ILE A 85 -21.18 30.90 -21.33
C ILE A 85 -22.48 30.89 -20.53
N LEU A 86 -22.50 31.50 -19.34
CA LEU A 86 -23.69 31.55 -18.51
C LEU A 86 -24.72 32.56 -19.08
N PRO A 87 -26.03 32.28 -18.96
CA PRO A 87 -27.07 33.18 -19.43
C PRO A 87 -27.01 34.51 -18.67
N VAL A 88 -27.13 35.61 -19.42
CA VAL A 88 -27.03 36.99 -18.89
C VAL A 88 -28.40 37.53 -18.44
N GLU A 89 -29.49 37.05 -19.04
CA GLU A 89 -30.85 37.53 -18.76
C GLU A 89 -31.55 36.70 -17.68
N ASP A 90 -32.13 37.40 -16.69
CA ASP A 90 -32.88 36.89 -15.53
C ASP A 90 -32.35 35.57 -14.92
N PRO A 91 -31.08 35.55 -14.48
CA PRO A 91 -30.50 34.32 -13.96
C PRO A 91 -31.05 34.01 -12.57
N ASP A 92 -31.62 32.81 -12.40
CA ASP A 92 -31.93 32.27 -11.07
C ASP A 92 -30.66 32.23 -10.22
N PRO A 93 -30.59 32.99 -9.10
CA PRO A 93 -29.41 33.02 -8.24
C PRO A 93 -29.13 31.66 -7.57
N GLU A 94 -30.14 30.82 -7.38
CA GLU A 94 -29.95 29.45 -6.83
C GLU A 94 -29.76 28.40 -7.94
N GLY A 95 -29.74 28.82 -9.20
CA GLY A 95 -29.50 27.95 -10.34
C GLY A 95 -28.17 27.21 -10.23
N ALA A 96 -28.20 25.90 -10.51
CA ALA A 96 -27.02 25.06 -10.49
C ALA A 96 -26.08 25.40 -11.67
N VAL A 97 -24.82 25.66 -11.34
CA VAL A 97 -23.74 25.84 -12.31
C VAL A 97 -22.86 24.60 -12.30
N PHE A 98 -22.79 23.92 -13.44
CA PHE A 98 -21.90 22.80 -13.66
C PHE A 98 -20.56 23.32 -14.17
N ILE A 99 -19.48 22.99 -13.46
CA ILE A 99 -18.13 23.44 -13.79
C ILE A 99 -17.30 22.21 -14.12
N ASP A 100 -16.83 22.13 -15.37
CA ASP A 100 -15.86 21.12 -15.80
C ASP A 100 -14.43 21.64 -15.55
N LEU A 101 -13.69 20.91 -14.72
CA LEU A 101 -12.30 21.21 -14.36
C LEU A 101 -11.29 20.39 -15.18
N SER A 102 -11.72 19.69 -16.23
CA SER A 102 -10.81 18.88 -17.08
C SER A 102 -9.68 19.71 -17.68
N GLU A 103 -9.95 20.97 -18.07
CA GLU A 103 -8.95 21.91 -18.59
C GLU A 103 -8.18 22.66 -17.48
N PHE A 104 -8.66 22.59 -16.23
CA PHE A 104 -8.03 23.24 -15.07
C PHE A 104 -8.06 22.32 -13.84
N PRO A 105 -7.22 21.27 -13.81
CA PRO A 105 -7.15 20.34 -12.69
C PRO A 105 -6.95 21.05 -11.35
N TRP A 106 -7.58 20.53 -10.29
CA TRP A 106 -7.56 21.13 -8.94
C TRP A 106 -6.15 21.32 -8.37
N GLN A 107 -5.17 20.55 -8.84
CA GLN A 107 -3.76 20.71 -8.43
C GLN A 107 -3.21 22.09 -8.81
N PHE A 108 -3.70 22.73 -9.87
CA PHE A 108 -3.33 24.10 -10.22
C PHE A 108 -3.92 25.13 -9.24
N VAL A 109 -5.12 24.86 -8.70
CA VAL A 109 -5.70 25.68 -7.62
C VAL A 109 -4.78 25.67 -6.41
N VAL A 110 -4.34 24.48 -6.02
CA VAL A 110 -3.40 24.31 -4.91
C VAL A 110 -2.05 24.96 -5.18
N GLN A 111 -1.52 24.82 -6.40
CA GLN A 111 -0.24 25.43 -6.76
C GLN A 111 -0.27 26.95 -6.61
N ASP A 112 -1.37 27.60 -7.00
CA ASP A 112 -1.56 29.03 -6.80
C ASP A 112 -1.51 29.40 -5.31
N VAL A 113 -2.10 28.57 -4.42
CA VAL A 113 -2.04 28.74 -2.96
C VAL A 113 -0.60 28.62 -2.45
N VAL A 114 0.12 27.57 -2.86
CA VAL A 114 1.50 27.32 -2.46
C VAL A 114 2.40 28.47 -2.92
N THR A 115 2.25 28.92 -4.16
CA THR A 115 3.08 29.97 -4.77
C THR A 115 3.00 31.31 -4.02
N ARG A 116 1.82 31.67 -3.50
CA ARG A 116 1.64 32.94 -2.77
C ARG A 116 1.83 32.81 -1.26
N SER A 117 1.93 31.59 -0.73
CA SER A 117 2.06 31.38 0.70
C SER A 117 3.54 31.43 1.12
N PRO A 118 3.93 32.29 2.09
CA PRO A 118 5.28 32.30 2.62
C PRO A 118 5.58 31.08 3.51
N THR A 119 4.56 30.35 3.94
CA THR A 119 4.66 29.22 4.87
C THR A 119 4.49 27.86 4.21
N ALA A 120 3.75 27.76 3.09
CA ALA A 120 3.64 26.52 2.33
C ALA A 120 4.71 26.47 1.24
N ARG A 121 5.72 25.61 1.41
CA ARG A 121 6.78 25.41 0.41
C ARG A 121 6.41 24.36 -0.63
N GLU A 122 5.68 23.35 -0.19
CA GLU A 122 5.25 22.22 -1.00
C GLU A 122 3.95 21.64 -0.47
N LEU A 123 3.20 20.97 -1.34
CA LEU A 123 2.13 20.05 -0.99
C LEU A 123 2.41 18.71 -1.66
N VAL A 124 2.43 17.65 -0.87
CA VAL A 124 2.46 16.27 -1.37
C VAL A 124 1.04 15.77 -1.53
N VAL A 125 0.76 15.18 -2.68
CA VAL A 125 -0.50 14.49 -2.98
C VAL A 125 -0.16 13.03 -3.20
N ILE A 126 -0.73 12.13 -2.39
CA ILE A 126 -0.63 10.70 -2.62
C ILE A 126 -2.01 10.21 -3.06
N GLN A 127 -2.05 9.57 -4.22
CA GLN A 127 -3.25 8.98 -4.78
C GLN A 127 -3.05 7.47 -4.94
N TRP A 128 -4.09 6.71 -4.63
CA TRP A 128 -4.16 5.30 -4.96
C TRP A 128 -5.51 4.97 -5.56
N VAL A 129 -5.46 4.25 -6.67
CA VAL A 129 -6.65 3.74 -7.36
C VAL A 129 -6.75 2.25 -7.06
N SER A 130 -7.91 1.85 -6.56
CA SER A 130 -8.26 0.46 -6.35
C SER A 130 -9.57 0.14 -7.06
N ASP A 131 -9.51 -0.81 -7.99
CA ASP A 131 -10.69 -1.45 -8.55
C ASP A 131 -10.69 -2.95 -8.19
N PRO A 132 -11.81 -3.55 -7.77
CA PRO A 132 -11.87 -5.00 -7.50
C PRO A 132 -11.47 -5.89 -8.69
N SER A 133 -11.59 -5.38 -9.91
CA SER A 133 -11.20 -6.03 -11.17
C SER A 133 -9.78 -5.66 -11.63
N GLN A 134 -9.11 -4.71 -10.97
CA GLN A 134 -7.70 -4.40 -11.26
C GLN A 134 -6.84 -5.62 -10.96
N ARG A 135 -6.01 -5.96 -11.94
CA ARG A 135 -4.97 -6.96 -11.80
C ARG A 135 -3.83 -6.42 -10.92
N PRO A 136 -3.06 -7.27 -10.23
CA PRO A 136 -1.91 -6.88 -9.41
C PRO A 136 -0.89 -5.94 -10.09
N ASP A 137 -0.71 -6.09 -11.40
CA ASP A 137 0.14 -5.29 -12.28
C ASP A 137 -0.51 -3.95 -12.73
N THR A 138 -1.78 -3.72 -12.35
CA THR A 138 -2.54 -2.50 -12.66
C THR A 138 -2.92 -1.70 -11.41
N PHE A 139 -2.40 -2.06 -10.22
CA PHE A 139 -2.51 -1.19 -9.05
C PHE A 139 -1.70 0.08 -9.32
N GLY A 140 -2.40 1.19 -9.47
CA GLY A 140 -1.82 2.49 -9.70
C GLY A 140 -1.80 3.27 -8.40
N ALA A 141 -0.60 3.48 -7.86
CA ALA A 141 -0.37 4.59 -6.94
C ALA A 141 0.28 5.71 -7.73
N SER A 142 0.01 6.95 -7.35
CA SER A 142 0.75 8.09 -7.86
C SER A 142 1.05 9.05 -6.74
N VAL A 143 2.15 9.77 -6.90
CA VAL A 143 2.57 10.83 -6.03
C VAL A 143 2.73 12.09 -6.86
N SER A 144 2.23 13.20 -6.35
CA SER A 144 2.54 14.52 -6.88
C SER A 144 3.19 15.38 -5.81
N LEU A 145 4.21 16.13 -6.20
CA LEU A 145 4.82 17.18 -5.40
C LEU A 145 4.45 18.52 -6.05
N ILE A 146 3.65 19.32 -5.37
CA ILE A 146 3.20 20.64 -5.84
C ILE A 146 4.04 21.69 -5.13
N THR A 147 4.73 22.53 -5.90
CA THR A 147 5.59 23.61 -5.39
C THR A 147 5.32 24.90 -6.16
N GLU A 148 5.91 26.02 -5.73
CA GLU A 148 5.90 27.26 -6.51
C GLU A 148 6.47 27.09 -7.94
N ASN A 149 7.39 26.13 -8.11
CA ASN A 149 8.11 25.92 -9.38
C ASN A 149 7.35 25.01 -10.36
N GLY A 150 6.38 24.24 -9.87
CA GLY A 150 5.70 23.25 -10.70
C GLY A 150 5.01 22.16 -9.91
N ILE A 151 4.27 21.34 -10.67
CA ILE A 151 3.67 20.09 -10.21
C ILE A 151 4.50 18.96 -10.80
N PHE A 152 5.21 18.23 -9.94
CA PHE A 152 5.92 17.01 -10.31
C PHE A 152 5.00 15.83 -10.04
N HIS A 153 4.96 14.86 -10.95
CA HIS A 153 4.08 13.71 -10.83
C HIS A 153 4.83 12.44 -11.22
N ALA A 154 4.62 11.38 -10.46
CA ALA A 154 5.10 10.04 -10.79
C ALA A 154 4.06 8.99 -10.41
N THR A 155 3.81 8.06 -11.32
CA THR A 155 3.02 6.87 -11.04
C THR A 155 3.93 5.74 -10.56
N SER A 156 3.33 4.69 -9.97
CA SER A 156 4.04 3.45 -9.64
C SER A 156 4.73 2.84 -10.86
N GLU A 157 4.16 2.99 -12.07
CA GLU A 157 4.80 2.51 -13.30
C GLU A 157 6.00 3.36 -13.70
N ASP A 158 5.92 4.69 -13.57
CA ASP A 158 7.07 5.57 -13.83
C ASP A 158 8.24 5.24 -12.90
N LEU A 159 7.95 5.03 -11.61
CA LEU A 159 8.95 4.65 -10.61
C LEU A 159 9.56 3.27 -10.90
N LEU A 160 8.73 2.29 -11.29
CA LEU A 160 9.21 0.96 -11.68
C LEU A 160 10.07 1.02 -12.95
N ALA A 161 9.67 1.83 -13.94
CA ALA A 161 10.46 2.04 -15.15
C ALA A 161 11.83 2.64 -14.81
N ASP A 162 11.89 3.61 -13.91
CA ASP A 162 13.14 4.20 -13.45
C ASP A 162 14.01 3.22 -12.66
N PHE A 163 13.42 2.36 -11.83
CA PHE A 163 14.17 1.28 -11.16
C PHE A 163 14.76 0.29 -12.17
N ARG A 164 13.98 -0.10 -13.20
CA ARG A 164 14.47 -0.98 -14.29
C ARG A 164 15.63 -0.33 -15.04
N LYS A 165 15.57 0.97 -15.35
CA LYS A 165 16.68 1.70 -15.99
C LYS A 165 17.94 1.71 -15.12
N ARG A 166 17.80 1.96 -13.80
CA ARG A 166 18.92 1.96 -12.86
C ARG A 166 19.56 0.57 -12.75
N ASP A 167 18.74 -0.48 -12.68
CA ASP A 167 19.22 -1.87 -12.65
C ASP A 167 19.97 -2.25 -13.95
N GLN A 168 19.44 -1.86 -15.11
CA GLN A 168 20.12 -2.04 -16.40
C GLN A 168 21.46 -1.28 -16.48
N ALA A 169 21.54 -0.08 -15.91
CA ALA A 169 22.79 0.68 -15.86
C ALA A 169 23.85 0.00 -14.97
N LEU A 170 23.45 -0.60 -13.85
CA LEU A 170 24.35 -1.36 -12.97
C LEU A 170 24.87 -2.63 -13.64
N THR A 171 24.01 -3.35 -14.35
CA THR A 171 24.40 -4.57 -15.09
C THR A 171 25.27 -4.27 -16.30
N SER A 172 25.08 -3.10 -16.93
CA SER A 172 25.88 -2.65 -18.09
C SER A 172 27.22 -2.01 -17.68
N GLY A 173 27.29 -1.40 -16.50
CA GLY A 173 28.50 -0.78 -15.95
C GLY A 173 29.59 -1.77 -15.51
N ALA A 174 29.26 -3.05 -15.36
CA ALA A 174 30.22 -4.10 -15.02
C ALA A 174 31.07 -4.59 -16.22
N SER A 175 30.84 -4.08 -17.43
CA SER A 175 31.54 -4.53 -18.65
C SER A 175 32.74 -3.69 -19.09
N ASN A 176 33.03 -2.54 -18.47
CA ASN A 176 34.13 -1.67 -18.91
C ASN A 176 35.01 -1.23 -17.73
N ASN A 177 36.11 -1.96 -17.51
CA ASN A 177 37.30 -1.38 -16.87
C ASN A 177 38.10 -0.66 -17.96
N ASP A 178 38.28 0.66 -17.88
CA ASP A 178 39.46 1.29 -17.25
C ASP A 178 39.53 2.80 -17.56
N ASP A 179 40.13 3.54 -16.63
CA ASP A 179 40.65 4.92 -16.68
C ASP A 179 39.70 6.13 -16.82
N GLY A 180 39.47 6.80 -15.69
CA GLY A 180 39.19 8.25 -15.66
C GLY A 180 38.19 8.73 -14.59
N VAL A 181 38.68 9.11 -13.42
CA VAL A 181 37.97 9.95 -12.42
C VAL A 181 37.51 11.26 -13.09
N PRO A 182 36.24 11.74 -12.95
CA PRO A 182 35.81 12.42 -11.72
C PRO A 182 34.33 12.41 -11.28
N GLN A 183 34.18 12.58 -9.95
CA GLN A 183 33.17 13.30 -9.15
C GLN A 183 31.71 12.80 -9.08
N GLN A 184 31.42 12.14 -7.94
CA GLN A 184 30.09 12.02 -7.33
C GLN A 184 29.53 13.39 -6.90
N PRO A 185 28.23 13.67 -7.10
CA PRO A 185 27.52 14.63 -6.27
C PRO A 185 27.05 13.93 -4.98
N HIS A 186 27.48 14.46 -3.84
CA HIS A 186 26.96 14.14 -2.52
C HIS A 186 25.47 14.50 -2.46
N ILE A 187 24.62 13.51 -2.18
CA ILE A 187 23.28 13.73 -1.63
C ILE A 187 23.24 12.97 -0.31
N ASP A 188 23.14 13.73 0.78
CA ASP A 188 22.85 13.22 2.12
C ASP A 188 21.50 12.52 2.11
N SER A 189 21.52 11.20 1.91
CA SER A 189 20.41 10.33 2.25
C SER A 189 20.32 10.27 3.76
N ALA A 190 19.22 10.78 4.33
CA ALA A 190 18.80 10.37 5.66
C ALA A 190 18.70 8.85 5.66
N VAL A 191 19.61 8.21 6.39
CA VAL A 191 19.69 6.77 6.56
C VAL A 191 18.42 6.32 7.27
N VAL A 192 17.43 5.88 6.49
CA VAL A 192 16.42 4.97 7.01
C VAL A 192 17.16 3.68 7.31
N PHE A 193 17.36 3.40 8.60
CA PHE A 193 17.94 2.13 9.02
C PHE A 193 17.02 1.02 8.49
N PRO A 194 17.52 0.06 7.69
CA PRO A 194 16.74 -1.11 7.36
C PRO A 194 16.44 -1.84 8.67
N ASP A 195 15.15 -2.15 8.92
CA ASP A 195 14.74 -3.09 9.97
C ASP A 195 15.66 -4.31 9.85
N ASN A 196 16.52 -4.52 10.84
CA ASN A 196 17.42 -5.64 10.82
C ASN A 196 16.53 -6.88 10.99
N PRO A 197 16.60 -7.90 10.12
CA PRO A 197 15.79 -9.11 10.28
C PRO A 197 16.00 -9.82 11.62
N ASN A 198 17.08 -9.50 12.35
CA ASN A 198 17.29 -9.93 13.71
C ASN A 198 16.43 -9.19 14.75
N ASP A 199 15.94 -7.97 14.49
CA ASP A 199 15.19 -7.17 15.46
C ASP A 199 13.86 -7.83 15.84
N THR A 200 13.17 -8.44 14.86
CA THR A 200 11.93 -9.19 15.10
C THR A 200 12.19 -10.48 15.88
N VAL A 201 13.28 -11.19 15.56
CA VAL A 201 13.68 -12.41 16.29
C VAL A 201 14.07 -12.06 17.72
N ASP A 202 14.81 -10.98 17.92
CA ASP A 202 15.25 -10.50 19.23
C ASP A 202 14.07 -10.03 20.08
N ALA A 203 13.08 -9.36 19.48
CA ALA A 203 11.84 -8.99 20.14
C ALA A 203 11.04 -10.22 20.59
N LEU A 204 10.91 -11.25 19.75
CA LEU A 204 10.22 -12.49 20.09
C LEU A 204 10.97 -13.29 21.17
N VAL A 205 12.30 -13.32 21.12
CA VAL A 205 13.13 -13.94 22.18
C VAL A 205 13.03 -13.19 23.50
N MET A 206 12.93 -11.85 23.46
CA MET A 206 12.66 -11.04 24.66
C MET A 206 11.26 -11.31 25.22
N ALA A 207 10.24 -11.44 24.38
CA ALA A 207 8.89 -11.79 24.79
C ALA A 207 8.83 -13.19 25.42
N GLU A 208 9.50 -14.20 24.82
CA GLU A 208 9.60 -15.54 25.39
C GLU A 208 10.24 -15.51 26.78
N ARG A 209 11.37 -14.81 26.95
CA ARG A 209 12.05 -14.67 28.24
C ARG A 209 11.20 -14.01 29.31
N PHE A 210 10.42 -13.00 28.92
CA PHE A 210 9.50 -12.33 29.83
C PHE A 210 8.39 -13.28 30.29
N VAL A 211 7.74 -13.98 29.36
CA VAL A 211 6.61 -14.88 29.65
C VAL A 211 7.06 -16.12 30.43
N THR A 212 8.28 -16.61 30.21
CA THR A 212 8.85 -17.74 30.96
C THR A 212 8.92 -17.47 32.47
N GLY A 213 9.06 -16.20 32.88
CA GLY A 213 9.05 -15.81 34.30
C GLY A 213 7.72 -16.05 35.03
N PHE A 214 6.66 -16.45 34.31
CA PHE A 214 5.33 -16.72 34.84
C PHE A 214 4.90 -18.19 34.68
N GLU A 215 5.77 -19.10 34.23
CA GLU A 215 5.42 -20.53 34.03
C GLU A 215 4.97 -21.23 35.33
N ASP A 216 5.47 -20.77 36.48
CA ASP A 216 5.15 -21.34 37.81
C ASP A 216 4.06 -20.56 38.57
N ASP A 217 3.44 -19.55 37.95
CA ASP A 217 2.38 -18.77 38.58
C ASP A 217 1.03 -19.47 38.40
N GLU A 218 0.60 -20.24 39.41
CA GLU A 218 -0.68 -20.97 39.40
C GLU A 218 -1.91 -20.06 39.21
N ALA A 219 -1.78 -18.75 39.37
CA ALA A 219 -2.87 -17.79 39.11
C ALA A 219 -3.02 -17.44 37.62
N GLN A 220 -2.08 -17.87 36.76
CA GLN A 220 -2.06 -17.53 35.33
C GLN A 220 -2.29 -18.75 34.46
N GLU A 221 -3.50 -18.84 33.89
CA GLU A 221 -3.86 -19.89 32.93
C GLU A 221 -3.34 -19.55 31.51
N GLY A 222 -2.89 -20.57 30.75
CA GLY A 222 -2.55 -20.44 29.33
C GLY A 222 -1.11 -20.01 29.01
N ILE A 223 -0.25 -19.81 30.02
CA ILE A 223 1.17 -19.43 29.83
C ILE A 223 1.93 -20.46 28.99
N SER A 224 1.65 -21.75 29.16
CA SER A 224 2.26 -22.84 28.38
C SER A 224 1.97 -22.73 26.88
N ASP A 225 0.74 -22.35 26.52
CA ASP A 225 0.30 -22.24 25.13
C ASP A 225 0.89 -21.00 24.46
N ILE A 226 1.00 -19.90 25.21
CA ILE A 226 1.67 -18.67 24.77
C ILE A 226 3.16 -18.94 24.49
N LEU A 227 3.83 -19.66 25.37
CA LEU A 227 5.24 -20.03 25.18
C LEU A 227 5.43 -21.01 24.02
N ALA A 228 4.53 -21.97 23.84
CA ALA A 228 4.53 -22.83 22.66
C ALA A 228 4.39 -22.02 21.36
N GLY A 229 3.49 -21.02 21.35
CA GLY A 229 3.28 -20.10 20.24
C GLY A 229 4.51 -19.24 19.92
N LEU A 230 5.11 -18.62 20.94
CA LEU A 230 6.32 -17.80 20.79
C LEU A 230 7.51 -18.63 20.28
N ARG A 231 7.72 -19.83 20.82
CA ARG A 231 8.78 -20.76 20.38
C ARG A 231 8.57 -21.21 18.94
N ALA A 232 7.33 -21.37 18.49
CA ALA A 232 7.02 -21.67 17.09
C ALA A 232 7.27 -20.46 16.17
N ALA A 233 6.88 -19.25 16.61
CA ALA A 233 7.10 -18.01 15.87
C ALA A 233 8.60 -17.69 15.70
N ILE A 234 9.41 -17.81 16.76
CA ILE A 234 10.88 -17.62 16.71
C ILE A 234 11.52 -18.58 15.70
N ARG A 235 11.15 -19.86 15.73
CA ARG A 235 11.66 -20.86 14.78
C ARG A 235 11.31 -20.51 13.34
N ARG A 236 10.10 -20.06 13.08
CA ARG A 236 9.64 -19.68 11.73
C ARG A 236 10.28 -18.39 11.24
N GLU A 237 10.42 -17.37 12.09
CA GLU A 237 11.04 -16.09 11.71
C GLU A 237 12.54 -16.27 11.42
N ARG A 238 13.23 -17.14 12.15
CA ARG A 238 14.63 -17.53 11.84
C ARG A 238 14.78 -18.24 10.50
N LEU A 239 13.71 -18.87 9.99
CA LEU A 239 13.70 -19.53 8.67
C LEU A 239 13.30 -18.56 7.54
N ARG A 240 12.80 -17.36 7.85
CA ARG A 240 12.29 -16.38 6.90
C ARG A 240 13.31 -15.97 5.82
N PRO A 241 14.59 -15.68 6.12
CA PRO A 241 15.56 -15.33 5.08
C PRO A 241 15.76 -16.47 4.08
N VAL A 242 15.73 -17.71 4.56
CA VAL A 242 15.94 -18.91 3.75
C VAL A 242 14.72 -19.24 2.90
N LEU A 243 13.51 -19.05 3.45
CA LEU A 243 12.28 -19.12 2.67
C LEU A 243 12.24 -18.04 1.60
N LEU A 244 12.64 -16.80 1.93
CA LEU A 244 12.71 -15.71 0.96
C LEU A 244 13.73 -15.98 -0.13
N ASP A 245 14.91 -16.51 0.21
CA ASP A 245 15.93 -16.87 -0.78
C ASP A 245 15.49 -18.06 -1.64
N ALA A 246 14.85 -19.07 -1.05
CA ALA A 246 14.22 -20.16 -1.79
C ALA A 246 13.12 -19.67 -2.75
N LEU A 247 12.30 -18.70 -2.32
CA LEU A 247 11.26 -18.09 -3.15
C LEU A 247 11.84 -17.22 -4.26
N LYS A 248 12.95 -16.52 -4.00
CA LYS A 248 13.70 -15.78 -5.02
C LYS A 248 14.33 -16.73 -6.05
N GLU A 249 14.94 -17.82 -5.61
CA GLU A 249 15.47 -18.87 -6.49
C GLU A 249 14.35 -19.51 -7.32
N LEU A 250 13.21 -19.85 -6.71
CA LEU A 250 12.04 -20.39 -7.39
C LEU A 250 11.47 -19.41 -8.42
N ARG A 251 11.35 -18.13 -8.05
CA ARG A 251 10.90 -17.07 -8.95
C ARG A 251 11.87 -16.85 -10.10
N SER A 252 13.18 -16.85 -9.84
CA SER A 252 14.22 -16.72 -10.85
C SER A 252 14.22 -17.91 -11.81
N ALA A 253 14.07 -19.13 -11.30
CA ALA A 253 13.93 -20.33 -12.11
C ALA A 253 12.65 -20.32 -12.97
N THR A 254 11.54 -19.82 -12.42
CA THR A 254 10.26 -19.68 -13.15
C THR A 254 10.31 -18.60 -14.24
N ILE A 255 11.05 -17.50 -14.00
CA ILE A 255 11.31 -16.45 -15.00
C ILE A 255 12.28 -16.94 -16.08
N GLY A 256 13.36 -17.64 -15.70
CA GLY A 256 14.30 -18.25 -16.64
C GLY A 256 13.64 -19.30 -17.53
N PHE A 257 12.76 -20.13 -16.96
CA PHE A 257 11.88 -21.05 -17.67
C PHE A 257 11.04 -20.31 -18.73
N ARG A 258 10.46 -19.17 -18.36
CA ARG A 258 9.60 -18.36 -19.22
C ARG A 258 10.38 -17.84 -20.43
N ASP A 259 11.56 -17.27 -20.20
CA ASP A 259 12.39 -16.67 -21.24
C ASP A 259 13.04 -17.70 -22.18
N ASP A 260 13.28 -18.92 -21.71
CA ASP A 260 13.83 -20.02 -22.52
C ASP A 260 12.74 -20.75 -23.32
N ALA A 261 11.57 -21.00 -22.71
CA ALA A 261 10.43 -21.61 -23.39
C ALA A 261 9.88 -20.72 -24.52
N TYR A 262 9.76 -19.40 -24.29
CA TYR A 262 9.32 -18.46 -25.34
C TYR A 262 10.37 -18.27 -26.45
N ARG A 263 11.66 -18.47 -26.16
CA ARG A 263 12.73 -18.38 -27.17
C ARG A 263 12.82 -19.61 -28.07
N ARG A 264 12.55 -20.81 -27.55
CA ARG A 264 12.67 -22.06 -28.32
C ARG A 264 11.42 -22.39 -29.14
N GLU A 265 10.25 -21.96 -28.69
CA GLU A 265 8.97 -22.33 -29.28
C GLU A 265 8.16 -21.07 -29.58
N ALA A 266 8.46 -20.41 -30.71
CA ALA A 266 7.91 -19.11 -31.09
C ALA A 266 6.38 -19.07 -31.27
N HIS A 267 5.71 -20.24 -31.27
CA HIS A 267 4.25 -20.38 -31.36
C HIS A 267 3.57 -20.50 -30.00
N LEU A 268 4.31 -20.63 -28.90
CA LEU A 268 3.78 -20.52 -27.55
C LEU A 268 3.45 -19.05 -27.27
N ASN A 269 2.20 -18.66 -27.48
CA ASN A 269 1.70 -17.35 -27.07
C ASN A 269 1.44 -17.32 -25.55
N VAL A 270 1.47 -16.11 -24.98
CA VAL A 270 1.02 -15.81 -23.60
C VAL A 270 -0.46 -16.18 -23.47
N GLY A 271 -0.75 -17.45 -23.18
CA GLY A 271 -2.10 -18.02 -23.24
C GLY A 271 -2.18 -19.53 -23.05
N ASN A 272 -1.05 -20.24 -22.90
CA ASN A 272 -1.08 -21.68 -22.67
C ASN A 272 -1.45 -21.99 -21.20
N GLU A 273 -2.62 -22.59 -20.99
CA GLU A 273 -3.31 -22.72 -19.70
C GLU A 273 -2.45 -23.42 -18.62
N GLY A 274 -1.66 -24.43 -18.99
CA GLY A 274 -0.81 -25.17 -18.04
C GLY A 274 0.32 -24.33 -17.41
N VAL A 275 0.96 -23.46 -18.20
CA VAL A 275 2.01 -22.54 -17.73
C VAL A 275 1.40 -21.39 -16.93
N ASN A 276 0.19 -20.95 -17.29
CA ASN A 276 -0.56 -19.93 -16.56
C ASN A 276 -1.12 -20.43 -15.22
N ILE A 277 -1.52 -21.70 -15.10
CA ILE A 277 -2.01 -22.30 -13.85
C ILE A 277 -0.87 -22.46 -12.82
N LEU A 278 0.32 -22.91 -13.26
CA LEU A 278 1.50 -22.94 -12.39
C LEU A 278 1.95 -21.53 -11.99
N SER A 279 1.89 -20.58 -12.93
CA SER A 279 2.20 -19.16 -12.67
C SER A 279 1.21 -18.51 -11.72
N ALA A 280 -0.09 -18.79 -11.85
CA ALA A 280 -1.12 -18.28 -10.96
C ALA A 280 -0.97 -18.85 -9.54
N SER A 281 -0.62 -20.12 -9.41
CA SER A 281 -0.44 -20.78 -8.10
C SER A 281 0.84 -20.32 -7.37
N LEU A 282 1.88 -19.95 -8.11
CA LEU A 282 3.14 -19.43 -7.55
C LEU A 282 3.15 -17.90 -7.35
N LEU A 283 2.34 -17.16 -8.13
CA LEU A 283 2.19 -15.70 -8.01
C LEU A 283 1.00 -15.28 -7.14
N MET A 284 0.10 -16.20 -6.78
CA MET A 284 -1.05 -16.00 -5.89
C MET A 284 -1.22 -17.22 -4.96
N PRO A 285 -0.70 -17.20 -3.72
CA PRO A 285 -0.95 -18.29 -2.76
C PRO A 285 -2.43 -18.44 -2.39
N ASN A 286 -3.21 -17.35 -2.46
CA ASN A 286 -4.59 -17.34 -1.99
C ASN A 286 -5.56 -17.72 -3.11
N GLY A 287 -5.92 -18.99 -3.13
CA GLY A 287 -7.07 -19.51 -3.85
C GLY A 287 -8.39 -18.84 -3.42
N SER A 288 -9.27 -18.69 -4.39
CA SER A 288 -10.65 -18.21 -4.33
C SER A 288 -11.40 -18.33 -3.00
N SER A 289 -11.42 -17.24 -2.23
CA SER A 289 -12.60 -16.70 -1.54
C SER A 289 -12.33 -15.24 -1.19
N GLN A 290 -13.24 -14.34 -1.59
CA GLN A 290 -13.29 -12.89 -1.36
C GLN A 290 -12.03 -12.22 -0.75
N ARG A 291 -11.25 -11.58 -1.63
CA ARG A 291 -10.01 -10.85 -1.30
C ARG A 291 -10.27 -9.53 -0.56
N ARG A 292 -9.77 -9.42 0.67
CA ARG A 292 -9.22 -8.17 1.24
C ARG A 292 -7.70 -8.34 1.36
N ARG A 293 -6.92 -7.41 0.78
CA ARG A 293 -5.46 -7.43 0.83
C ARG A 293 -4.95 -7.00 2.21
N VAL A 294 -3.86 -7.65 2.62
CA VAL A 294 -3.10 -7.47 3.86
C VAL A 294 -2.36 -6.13 3.85
N GLY A 295 -3.05 -5.06 4.22
CA GLY A 295 -2.49 -3.87 4.84
C GLY A 295 -3.29 -3.62 6.11
N SER A 296 -2.66 -3.29 7.23
CA SER A 296 -3.43 -2.94 8.43
C SER A 296 -4.23 -1.68 8.14
N MET A 297 -5.51 -1.87 7.87
CA MET A 297 -6.45 -0.77 7.87
C MET A 297 -6.84 -0.60 9.33
N VAL A 298 -6.38 0.49 9.95
CA VAL A 298 -7.03 0.97 11.17
C VAL A 298 -8.39 1.46 10.71
N ASP A 299 -9.45 0.75 11.04
CA ASP A 299 -10.78 1.27 10.78
C ASP A 299 -11.06 2.46 11.71
N LEU A 300 -12.14 3.21 11.46
CA LEU A 300 -12.51 4.37 12.28
C LEU A 300 -12.78 4.01 13.77
N SER A 301 -12.83 2.73 14.13
CA SER A 301 -12.99 2.24 15.50
C SER A 301 -11.66 1.96 16.22
N GLY A 302 -10.53 2.01 15.50
CA GLY A 302 -9.21 1.69 16.05
C GLY A 302 -8.90 0.20 16.06
N ASP A 303 -9.60 -0.60 15.25
CA ASP A 303 -9.38 -2.03 15.11
C ASP A 303 -8.26 -2.33 14.11
N LEU A 304 -7.44 -3.34 14.41
CA LEU A 304 -6.28 -3.72 13.62
C LEU A 304 -6.59 -4.99 12.84
N ILE A 305 -6.49 -4.96 11.51
CA ILE A 305 -6.91 -6.10 10.66
C ILE A 305 -5.81 -6.49 9.67
N ALA A 306 -5.47 -7.77 9.59
CA ALA A 306 -4.58 -8.31 8.56
C ALA A 306 -5.06 -9.71 8.12
N GLY A 307 -5.35 -9.87 6.82
CA GLY A 307 -5.90 -11.12 6.30
C GLY A 307 -7.26 -11.43 6.93
N HIS A 308 -7.39 -12.61 7.51
CA HIS A 308 -8.57 -12.99 8.31
C HIS A 308 -8.39 -12.72 9.81
N TYR A 309 -7.31 -12.07 10.24
CA TYR A 309 -7.07 -11.80 11.65
C TYR A 309 -7.43 -10.36 12.01
N ALA A 310 -8.04 -10.16 13.17
CA ALA A 310 -8.41 -8.85 13.68
C ALA A 310 -8.11 -8.72 15.17
N ALA A 311 -7.53 -7.60 15.61
CA ALA A 311 -7.44 -7.21 17.01
C ALA A 311 -8.35 -6.00 17.24
N THR A 312 -9.45 -6.23 17.95
CA THR A 312 -10.52 -5.24 18.13
C THR A 312 -10.43 -4.58 19.50
N GLY A 313 -10.66 -3.27 19.55
CA GLY A 313 -10.74 -2.50 20.78
C GLY A 313 -11.93 -2.91 21.64
N THR A 314 -11.72 -3.06 22.94
CA THR A 314 -12.85 -3.05 23.89
C THR A 314 -13.09 -1.62 24.37
N VAL A 315 -14.22 -1.38 25.05
CA VAL A 315 -14.50 -0.10 25.75
C VAL A 315 -13.40 0.33 26.73
N HIS A 316 -12.45 -0.56 27.07
CA HIS A 316 -11.26 -0.20 27.83
C HIS A 316 -10.05 -0.08 26.89
N SER A 317 -9.45 1.12 26.86
CA SER A 317 -8.36 1.50 25.94
C SER A 317 -7.08 0.65 26.05
N GLY A 318 -6.95 -0.23 27.04
CA GLY A 318 -5.82 -1.15 27.21
C GLY A 318 -6.15 -2.63 27.01
N ARG A 319 -7.22 -2.96 26.27
CA ARG A 319 -7.58 -4.36 25.99
C ARG A 319 -7.99 -4.52 24.54
N ARG A 320 -7.42 -5.54 23.87
CA ARG A 320 -7.76 -5.93 22.50
C ARG A 320 -8.19 -7.38 22.46
N ASN A 321 -9.29 -7.68 21.77
CA ASN A 321 -9.70 -9.06 21.50
C ASN A 321 -9.20 -9.48 20.12
N LEU A 322 -8.42 -10.56 20.08
CA LEU A 322 -7.85 -11.10 18.85
C LEU A 322 -8.77 -12.19 18.29
N PHE A 323 -9.10 -12.09 17.01
CA PHE A 323 -10.01 -12.98 16.30
C PHE A 323 -9.37 -13.53 15.04
N ALA A 324 -9.75 -14.76 14.68
CA ALA A 324 -9.73 -15.27 13.31
C ALA A 324 -11.15 -15.16 12.75
N LEU A 325 -11.30 -14.46 11.64
CA LEU A 325 -12.56 -14.10 10.97
C LEU A 325 -12.62 -14.76 9.58
N GLN A 326 -12.14 -16.00 9.49
CA GLN A 326 -12.26 -16.76 8.25
C GLN A 326 -13.75 -17.13 8.06
N PRO A 327 -14.35 -16.89 6.87
CA PRO A 327 -15.77 -17.14 6.67
C PRO A 327 -16.18 -18.57 7.04
N GLY A 328 -17.10 -18.72 8.00
CA GLY A 328 -17.57 -20.02 8.48
C GLY A 328 -16.63 -20.76 9.45
N ASN A 329 -15.54 -20.10 9.87
CA ASN A 329 -14.63 -20.60 10.90
C ASN A 329 -14.19 -19.44 11.82
N GLU A 330 -15.11 -18.53 12.14
CA GLU A 330 -14.83 -17.39 12.99
C GLU A 330 -14.65 -17.85 14.45
N HIS A 331 -13.51 -17.51 15.05
CA HIS A 331 -13.25 -17.83 16.45
C HIS A 331 -12.36 -16.79 17.13
N HIS A 332 -12.58 -16.63 18.44
CA HIS A 332 -11.76 -15.81 19.30
C HIS A 332 -10.46 -16.54 19.62
N ILE A 333 -9.32 -15.90 19.35
CA ILE A 333 -7.99 -16.44 19.62
C ILE A 333 -7.59 -16.14 21.06
N GLY A 334 -7.85 -14.92 21.53
CA GLY A 334 -7.53 -14.52 22.90
C GLY A 334 -7.62 -13.02 23.14
N THR A 335 -7.66 -12.62 24.40
CA THR A 335 -7.70 -11.22 24.82
C THR A 335 -6.32 -10.75 25.25
N LEU A 336 -5.79 -9.75 24.57
CA LEU A 336 -4.55 -9.08 24.93
C LEU A 336 -4.88 -7.95 25.92
N ILE A 337 -4.24 -7.96 27.08
CA ILE A 337 -4.44 -6.97 28.14
C ILE A 337 -3.15 -6.22 28.38
N TYR A 338 -3.24 -4.90 28.38
CA TYR A 338 -2.14 -4.01 28.62
C TYR A 338 -2.10 -3.52 30.08
N GLY A 339 -0.93 -3.61 30.71
CA GLY A 339 -0.76 -3.34 32.14
C GLY A 339 -0.37 -1.90 32.53
N SER A 340 0.02 -1.02 31.59
CA SER A 340 0.67 0.26 31.96
C SER A 340 0.20 1.47 31.14
N ARG A 341 -0.67 2.33 31.69
CA ARG A 341 -1.28 3.47 30.95
C ARG A 341 -0.34 4.40 30.14
N THR A 342 0.97 4.44 30.40
CA THR A 342 1.93 5.34 29.74
C THR A 342 2.55 4.82 28.43
N ARG A 343 2.31 3.56 28.02
CA ARG A 343 2.85 3.02 26.73
C ARG A 343 1.78 2.38 25.84
N LEU A 344 0.57 2.96 25.85
CA LEU A 344 -0.56 2.45 25.08
C LEU A 344 -0.28 2.38 23.58
N GLN A 345 0.40 3.38 23.02
CA GLN A 345 0.80 3.40 21.62
C GLN A 345 1.66 2.19 21.24
N ARG A 346 2.64 1.82 22.09
CA ARG A 346 3.51 0.67 21.86
C ARG A 346 2.74 -0.66 21.94
N PHE A 347 1.72 -0.73 22.80
CA PHE A 347 0.83 -1.88 22.86
C PHE A 347 0.01 -2.06 21.57
N ASP A 348 -0.48 -0.96 20.99
CA ASP A 348 -1.18 -1.01 19.70
C ASP A 348 -0.24 -1.40 18.55
N GLU A 349 0.99 -0.89 18.53
CA GLU A 349 2.03 -1.32 17.58
C GLU A 349 2.34 -2.83 17.70
N ASP A 350 2.44 -3.35 18.93
CA ASP A 350 2.70 -4.77 19.17
C ASP A 350 1.49 -5.63 18.74
N CYS A 351 0.26 -5.17 18.96
CA CYS A 351 -0.95 -5.83 18.46
C CYS A 351 -1.00 -5.86 16.92
N ASP A 352 -0.59 -4.78 16.26
CA ASP A 352 -0.52 -4.72 14.78
C ASP A 352 0.50 -5.73 14.25
N ARG A 353 1.69 -5.79 14.87
CA ARG A 353 2.72 -6.78 14.54
C ARG A 353 2.22 -8.22 14.69
N ILE A 354 1.46 -8.51 15.75
CA ILE A 354 0.88 -9.84 16.00
C ILE A 354 -0.11 -10.19 14.88
N VAL A 355 -1.06 -9.29 14.58
CA VAL A 355 -2.10 -9.51 13.56
C VAL A 355 -1.46 -9.73 12.17
N ARG A 356 -0.44 -8.94 11.81
CA ARG A 356 0.33 -9.12 10.58
C ARG A 356 1.12 -10.42 10.55
N GLY A 357 1.76 -10.78 11.67
CA GLY A 357 2.50 -12.03 11.81
C GLY A 357 1.60 -13.25 11.57
N LEU A 358 0.39 -13.25 12.13
CA LEU A 358 -0.60 -14.32 11.93
C LEU A 358 -1.06 -14.41 10.47
N ALA A 359 -1.32 -13.27 9.82
CA ALA A 359 -1.66 -13.24 8.40
C ALA A 359 -0.54 -13.81 7.52
N MET A 360 0.71 -13.47 7.81
CA MET A 360 1.87 -14.00 7.12
C MET A 360 2.05 -15.51 7.36
N LEU A 361 1.79 -15.98 8.59
CA LEU A 361 1.84 -17.41 8.91
C LEU A 361 0.83 -18.22 8.11
N ALA A 362 -0.39 -17.71 7.92
CA ALA A 362 -1.40 -18.36 7.09
C ALA A 362 -0.96 -18.43 5.61
N ALA A 363 -0.44 -17.32 5.07
CA ALA A 363 0.09 -17.30 3.71
C ALA A 363 1.23 -18.31 3.50
N ASN A 364 2.13 -18.46 4.47
CA ASN A 364 3.21 -19.44 4.40
C ASN A 364 2.69 -20.89 4.41
N ALA A 365 1.63 -21.18 5.17
CA ALA A 365 1.01 -22.50 5.17
C ALA A 365 0.35 -22.83 3.83
N GLU A 366 -0.33 -21.86 3.21
CA GLU A 366 -0.93 -22.01 1.87
C GLU A 366 0.16 -22.27 0.80
N MET A 367 1.29 -21.58 0.88
CA MET A 367 2.42 -21.81 -0.03
C MET A 367 3.02 -23.21 0.12
N LEU A 368 3.15 -23.70 1.35
CA LEU A 368 3.66 -25.06 1.59
C LEU A 368 2.70 -26.11 1.02
N MET A 369 1.39 -25.96 1.23
CA MET A 369 0.38 -26.85 0.63
C MET A 369 0.43 -26.82 -0.91
N ALA A 370 0.66 -25.66 -1.52
CA ALA A 370 0.77 -25.54 -2.98
C ALA A 370 2.00 -26.29 -3.52
N LEU A 371 3.13 -26.22 -2.80
CA LEU A 371 4.34 -26.98 -3.16
C LEU A 371 4.12 -28.49 -3.02
N GLU A 372 3.48 -28.94 -1.94
CA GLU A 372 3.13 -30.34 -1.72
C GLU A 372 2.18 -30.86 -2.81
N ALA A 373 1.19 -30.06 -3.20
CA ALA A 373 0.28 -30.39 -4.29
C ALA A 373 1.00 -30.51 -5.64
N LEU A 374 1.95 -29.62 -5.93
CA LEU A 374 2.78 -29.67 -7.13
C LEU A 374 3.68 -30.92 -7.15
N GLU A 375 4.24 -31.30 -6.01
CA GLU A 375 5.02 -32.54 -5.88
C GLU A 375 4.16 -33.79 -6.09
N ALA A 376 2.92 -33.78 -5.61
CA ALA A 376 1.99 -34.91 -5.64
C ALA A 376 1.43 -35.22 -7.05
N LEU A 377 1.56 -34.30 -8.02
CA LEU A 377 1.13 -34.54 -9.40
C LEU A 377 1.85 -35.76 -10.00
N LEU A 378 1.13 -36.66 -10.66
CA LEU A 378 1.72 -37.81 -11.34
C LEU A 378 2.50 -37.35 -12.59
N VAL A 379 3.75 -37.82 -12.76
CA VAL A 379 4.52 -37.52 -13.99
C VAL A 379 3.77 -38.14 -15.17
N ASN A 380 3.26 -37.30 -16.08
CA ASN A 380 2.75 -37.77 -17.36
C ASN A 380 3.88 -37.74 -18.40
N LYS A 381 3.88 -38.69 -19.35
CA LYS A 381 4.87 -38.73 -20.46
C LYS A 381 4.81 -37.48 -21.36
N SER A 382 3.74 -36.71 -21.26
CA SER A 382 3.54 -35.44 -21.98
C SER A 382 4.11 -34.23 -21.24
N TRP A 383 4.70 -34.39 -20.06
CA TRP A 383 5.33 -33.27 -19.36
C TRP A 383 6.55 -32.80 -20.13
N SER A 384 6.61 -31.50 -20.34
CA SER A 384 7.79 -30.83 -20.84
C SER A 384 8.97 -31.03 -19.87
N PRO A 385 10.23 -31.01 -20.36
CA PRO A 385 11.41 -31.03 -19.51
C PRO A 385 11.39 -29.96 -18.40
N ALA A 386 10.68 -28.88 -18.67
CA ALA A 386 10.58 -27.73 -17.82
C ALA A 386 9.58 -27.97 -16.66
N GLU A 387 8.45 -28.63 -16.90
CA GLU A 387 7.50 -29.05 -15.84
C GLU A 387 8.14 -30.08 -14.89
N ILE A 388 8.97 -30.97 -15.43
CA ILE A 388 9.76 -31.91 -14.63
C ILE A 388 10.76 -31.15 -13.74
N ALA A 389 11.48 -30.18 -14.29
CA ALA A 389 12.42 -29.35 -13.53
C ALA A 389 11.73 -28.52 -12.42
N ALA A 390 10.54 -27.97 -12.68
CA ALA A 390 9.77 -27.22 -11.69
C ALA A 390 9.33 -28.10 -10.52
N ARG A 391 8.89 -29.33 -10.80
CA ARG A 391 8.55 -30.32 -9.77
C ARG A 391 9.76 -30.75 -8.95
N ASP A 392 10.89 -31.04 -9.60
CA ASP A 392 12.12 -31.44 -8.90
C ASP A 392 12.66 -30.30 -8.03
N LEU A 393 12.52 -29.05 -8.47
CA LEU A 393 12.82 -27.87 -7.66
C LEU A 393 11.89 -27.74 -6.46
N ALA A 394 10.57 -27.92 -6.64
CA ALA A 394 9.60 -27.91 -5.56
C ALA A 394 9.92 -28.98 -4.50
N ARG A 395 10.21 -30.22 -4.93
CA ARG A 395 10.67 -31.31 -4.05
C ARG A 395 11.95 -30.95 -3.29
N GLY A 396 12.94 -30.36 -3.97
CA GLY A 396 14.18 -29.90 -3.36
C GLY A 396 13.95 -28.83 -2.28
N LEU A 397 13.00 -27.93 -2.51
CA LEU A 397 12.61 -26.89 -1.55
C LEU A 397 11.86 -27.45 -0.36
N ILE A 398 10.87 -28.33 -0.56
CA ILE A 398 10.16 -29.04 0.51
C ILE A 398 11.16 -29.76 1.42
N ALA A 399 12.06 -30.56 0.84
CA ALA A 399 13.08 -31.29 1.60
C ALA A 399 14.09 -30.38 2.32
N LYS A 400 14.31 -29.14 1.85
CA LYS A 400 15.18 -28.14 2.51
C LYS A 400 14.47 -27.48 3.68
N VAL A 401 13.17 -27.23 3.55
CA VAL A 401 12.28 -26.70 4.59
C VAL A 401 12.12 -27.74 5.70
N GLU A 402 11.72 -28.98 5.38
CA GLU A 402 11.55 -30.07 6.35
C GLU A 402 12.83 -30.37 7.14
N ARG A 403 13.99 -30.48 6.46
CA ARG A 403 15.29 -30.72 7.13
C ARG A 403 15.69 -29.64 8.13
N ARG A 404 15.14 -28.43 8.02
CA ARG A 404 15.39 -27.33 8.95
C ARG A 404 14.28 -27.15 9.99
N ILE A 405 13.09 -27.72 9.76
CA ILE A 405 12.01 -27.79 10.76
C ILE A 405 12.28 -28.90 11.77
N PHE A 406 12.83 -30.04 11.34
CA PHE A 406 13.05 -31.23 12.16
C PHE A 406 14.50 -31.38 12.70
N LYS A 407 15.37 -30.39 12.48
CA LYS A 407 16.66 -30.24 13.16
C LYS A 407 16.53 -29.18 14.24
#